data_AF-A0A836TNS1-F1
#
_entry.id   AF-A0A836TNS1-F1
#
_cell.length_a   1.000
_cell.length_b   1.000
_cell.length_c   1.000
_cell.angle_alpha   90.00
_cell.angle_beta   90.00
_cell.angle_gamma   90.00
#
_symmetry.space_group_name_H-M   'P 1'
#
loop_
_entity.id
_entity.type
_entity.pdbx_description
1 polymer ?
#
loop_
_entity_poly.entity_id
_entity_poly.type
_entity_poly.pdbx_seq_one_letter_code
_entity_poly.pdbx_strand_id
1 'polypeptide(L)'
;MKQTVLIAALPDFDRRYKYHKQMRGGIGNRSLRARNQRDLPRNIHPILDVLYGAAVLRDAGYDVHVDDDQYRDSLDYAKYERDLVAALPRDPDIVFVRMSQPSIVTDLWVSERLRSLWPNAMFHAFGPLFSAQELIDCVAEAKIFDTLVASEFESVVLRVASEVEMDSIPGVYVQTNNGYVCEDKTRELTDMQSLPFAAYDLVDYGKLDRFIIQTERGCPPVLYRSGS
;
A
#
# COMPACT_ATOMS: atom_id res chain seq x y z
N MET A 1 10.88 -5.04 22.99
CA MET A 1 10.46 -3.76 22.38
C MET A 1 9.47 -4.13 21.29
N LYS A 2 8.37 -3.39 21.11
CA LYS A 2 7.41 -3.68 20.02
C LYS A 2 8.04 -3.27 18.69
N GLN A 3 7.93 -4.10 17.65
CA GLN A 3 8.40 -3.74 16.32
C GLN A 3 7.60 -2.53 15.79
N THR A 4 8.30 -1.57 15.17
CA THR A 4 7.70 -0.38 14.55
C THR A 4 7.45 -0.67 13.08
N VAL A 5 6.22 -0.43 12.64
CA VAL A 5 5.74 -0.72 11.29
C VAL A 5 5.31 0.58 10.62
N LEU A 6 5.85 0.84 9.44
CA LEU A 6 5.42 1.91 8.56
C LEU A 6 4.58 1.32 7.42
N ILE A 7 3.34 1.79 7.25
CA ILE A 7 2.53 1.49 6.05
C ILE A 7 2.44 2.75 5.20
N ALA A 8 3.03 2.71 4.01
CA ALA A 8 3.24 3.88 3.17
C ALA A 8 2.47 3.81 1.84
N ALA A 9 1.63 4.80 1.58
CA ALA A 9 1.10 5.15 0.27
C ALA A 9 1.88 6.34 -0.28
N LEU A 10 2.87 6.02 -1.13
CA LEU A 10 3.92 6.96 -1.54
C LEU A 10 3.43 8.14 -2.39
N PRO A 11 4.14 9.27 -2.39
CA PRO A 11 3.78 10.45 -3.17
C PRO A 11 3.83 10.23 -4.69
N ASP A 12 3.09 11.07 -5.40
CA ASP A 12 3.36 11.39 -6.80
C ASP A 12 3.59 12.89 -6.93
N PHE A 13 4.83 13.25 -7.26
CA PHE A 13 5.30 14.63 -7.38
C PHE A 13 4.83 15.33 -8.68
N ASP A 14 4.22 14.62 -9.64
CA ASP A 14 3.74 15.24 -10.89
C ASP A 14 2.41 15.99 -10.69
N ARG A 15 2.49 17.26 -10.30
CA ARG A 15 1.32 18.14 -10.09
C ARG A 15 0.54 18.50 -11.35
N ARG A 16 0.98 18.08 -12.54
CA ARG A 16 0.17 18.24 -13.77
C ARG A 16 -1.06 17.36 -13.74
N TYR A 17 -1.07 16.30 -12.93
CA TYR A 17 -2.13 15.32 -12.88
C TYR A 17 -2.84 15.29 -11.52
N LYS A 18 -4.12 14.96 -11.56
CA LYS A 18 -4.91 14.54 -10.41
C LYS A 18 -4.81 13.03 -10.36
N TYR A 19 -4.14 12.55 -9.32
CA TYR A 19 -4.06 11.14 -9.00
C TYR A 19 -5.05 10.85 -7.90
N HIS A 20 -5.83 9.79 -8.09
CA HIS A 20 -6.62 9.20 -7.02
C HIS A 20 -6.20 7.76 -6.90
N LYS A 21 -5.44 7.41 -5.84
CA LYS A 21 -5.11 6.03 -5.50
C LYS A 21 -6.37 5.38 -4.92
N GLN A 22 -7.32 5.01 -5.78
CA GLN A 22 -8.59 4.42 -5.34
C GLN A 22 -8.50 2.90 -5.12
N MET A 23 -9.44 2.41 -4.34
CA MET A 23 -9.73 0.99 -4.06
C MET A 23 -10.26 0.17 -5.24
N ARG A 24 -10.45 0.76 -6.42
CA ARG A 24 -11.04 0.10 -7.60
C ARG A 24 -10.06 -0.89 -8.25
N GLY A 25 -9.63 -1.93 -7.54
CA GLY A 25 -8.66 -2.91 -8.02
C GLY A 25 -7.25 -2.34 -8.20
N GLY A 26 -6.89 -1.27 -7.48
CA GLY A 26 -5.57 -0.64 -7.61
C GLY A 26 -5.39 0.22 -8.85
N ILE A 27 -6.43 0.34 -9.67
CA ILE A 27 -6.50 1.28 -10.79
C ILE A 27 -6.94 2.62 -10.22
N GLY A 28 -5.95 3.46 -9.91
CA GLY A 28 -6.17 4.87 -9.69
C GLY A 28 -6.52 5.59 -10.99
N ASN A 29 -7.21 6.73 -10.87
CA ASN A 29 -7.46 7.59 -12.01
C ASN A 29 -6.33 8.62 -12.15
N ARG A 30 -5.79 8.74 -13.36
CA ARG A 30 -4.91 9.84 -13.78
C ARG A 30 -5.71 10.78 -14.67
N SER A 31 -5.95 12.02 -14.23
CA SER A 31 -6.52 13.05 -15.10
C SER A 31 -5.65 14.30 -15.12
N LEU A 32 -5.58 15.00 -16.25
CA LEU A 32 -4.84 16.25 -16.33
C LEU A 32 -5.55 17.31 -15.49
N ARG A 33 -4.81 18.01 -14.63
CA ARG A 33 -5.33 19.18 -13.91
C ARG A 33 -5.36 20.38 -14.84
N ALA A 34 -6.45 21.14 -14.75
CA ALA A 34 -6.48 22.48 -15.30
C ALA A 34 -5.32 23.30 -14.70
N ARG A 35 -4.70 24.17 -15.51
CA ARG A 35 -3.48 24.89 -15.12
C ARG A 35 -3.65 25.70 -13.82
N ASN A 36 -4.84 26.27 -13.62
CA ASN A 36 -5.23 27.03 -12.43
C ASN A 36 -5.55 26.17 -11.19
N GLN A 37 -5.56 24.83 -11.31
CA GLN A 37 -5.82 23.90 -10.21
C GLN A 37 -4.57 23.14 -9.77
N ARG A 38 -3.40 23.43 -10.35
CA ARG A 38 -2.15 22.73 -10.04
C ARG A 38 -1.62 23.04 -8.64
N ASP A 39 -1.93 24.24 -8.15
CA ASP A 39 -1.49 24.71 -6.83
C ASP A 39 -2.51 24.42 -5.72
N LEU A 40 -3.71 23.94 -6.08
CA LEU A 40 -4.73 23.57 -5.11
C LEU A 40 -4.45 22.18 -4.51
N PRO A 41 -4.69 21.99 -3.20
CA PRO A 41 -4.61 20.68 -2.57
C PRO A 41 -5.45 19.62 -3.29
N ARG A 42 -5.01 18.36 -3.26
CA ARG A 42 -5.78 17.24 -3.82
C ARG A 42 -6.96 16.92 -2.90
N ASN A 43 -8.08 16.47 -3.46
CA ASN A 43 -9.12 15.81 -2.65
C ASN A 43 -8.53 14.53 -2.07
N ILE A 44 -8.75 14.29 -0.78
CA ILE A 44 -8.24 13.12 -0.10
C ILE A 44 -9.35 12.10 0.06
N HIS A 45 -9.12 10.93 -0.50
CA HIS A 45 -9.95 9.77 -0.31
C HIS A 45 -9.14 8.75 0.50
N PRO A 46 -9.67 8.25 1.63
CA PRO A 46 -8.93 7.31 2.45
C PRO A 46 -8.69 6.01 1.70
N ILE A 47 -7.50 5.46 1.88
CA ILE A 47 -7.12 4.17 1.32
C ILE A 47 -7.37 3.10 2.40
N LEU A 48 -8.54 2.46 2.37
CA LEU A 48 -8.94 1.59 3.49
C LEU A 48 -8.08 0.34 3.68
N ASP A 49 -7.34 -0.14 2.67
CA ASP A 49 -6.51 -1.35 2.78
C ASP A 49 -5.30 -1.05 3.69
N VAL A 50 -4.73 0.15 3.54
CA VAL A 50 -3.78 0.76 4.47
C VAL A 50 -4.39 0.89 5.87
N LEU A 51 -5.59 1.49 6.00
CA LEU A 51 -6.17 1.80 7.31
C LEU A 51 -6.65 0.55 8.07
N TYR A 52 -7.17 -0.46 7.39
CA TYR A 52 -7.53 -1.74 7.99
C TYR A 52 -6.30 -2.57 8.31
N GLY A 53 -5.32 -2.65 7.41
CA GLY A 53 -4.04 -3.31 7.69
C GLY A 53 -3.33 -2.70 8.91
N ALA A 54 -3.36 -1.37 9.03
CA ALA A 54 -2.85 -0.65 10.19
C ALA A 54 -3.62 -1.00 11.47
N ALA A 55 -4.95 -1.06 11.41
CA ALA A 55 -5.78 -1.45 12.56
C ALA A 55 -5.49 -2.89 13.00
N VAL A 56 -5.38 -3.83 12.06
CA VAL A 56 -5.03 -5.23 12.33
C VAL A 56 -3.67 -5.35 13.01
N LEU A 57 -2.64 -4.67 12.51
CA LEU A 57 -1.30 -4.64 13.12
C LEU A 57 -1.32 -3.99 14.51
N ARG A 58 -2.05 -2.89 14.67
CA ARG A 58 -2.16 -2.19 15.96
C ARG A 58 -2.81 -3.08 17.03
N ASP A 59 -3.87 -3.80 16.68
CA ASP A 59 -4.56 -4.71 17.59
C ASP A 59 -3.67 -5.91 18.00
N ALA A 60 -2.79 -6.36 17.11
CA ALA A 60 -1.74 -7.34 17.41
C ALA A 60 -0.57 -6.77 18.24
N GLY A 61 -0.59 -5.46 18.53
CA GLY A 61 0.33 -4.81 19.44
C GLY A 61 1.58 -4.20 18.80
N TYR A 62 1.66 -4.10 17.48
CA TYR A 62 2.75 -3.37 16.79
C TYR A 62 2.67 -1.85 17.05
N ASP A 63 3.80 -1.16 16.89
CA ASP A 63 3.86 0.31 16.89
C ASP A 63 3.68 0.80 15.44
N VAL A 64 2.46 1.19 15.08
CA VAL A 64 2.07 1.37 13.67
C VAL A 64 1.99 2.85 13.30
N HIS A 65 2.66 3.21 12.20
CA HIS A 65 2.57 4.50 11.55
C HIS A 65 2.01 4.35 10.14
N VAL A 66 1.08 5.24 9.77
CA VAL A 66 0.54 5.34 8.42
C VAL A 66 1.09 6.58 7.75
N ASP A 67 1.77 6.38 6.63
CA ASP A 67 2.22 7.44 5.75
C ASP A 67 1.38 7.46 4.47
N ASP A 68 0.39 8.35 4.37
CA ASP A 68 -0.31 8.60 3.12
C ASP A 68 -0.02 10.02 2.68
N ASP A 69 0.80 10.17 1.64
CA ASP A 69 1.22 11.50 1.21
C ASP A 69 0.07 12.34 0.64
N GLN A 70 -1.12 11.76 0.40
CA GLN A 70 -2.32 12.55 0.10
C GLN A 70 -2.62 13.59 1.20
N TYR A 71 -2.26 13.33 2.47
CA TYR A 71 -2.50 14.23 3.60
C TYR A 71 -1.45 15.33 3.78
N ARG A 72 -0.26 15.18 3.19
CA ARG A 72 0.80 16.20 3.19
C ARG A 72 0.88 16.98 1.88
N ASP A 73 0.58 16.33 0.75
CA ASP A 73 0.74 16.84 -0.62
C ASP A 73 2.16 17.35 -0.87
N SER A 74 3.15 16.49 -0.64
CA SER A 74 4.57 16.84 -0.75
C SER A 74 4.93 17.24 -2.18
N LEU A 75 5.71 18.33 -2.32
CA LEU A 75 6.06 18.90 -3.62
C LEU A 75 7.25 18.20 -4.29
N ASP A 76 8.18 17.70 -3.48
CA ASP A 76 9.39 17.05 -3.92
C ASP A 76 9.85 16.03 -2.88
N TYR A 77 10.80 15.18 -3.30
CA TYR A 77 11.30 14.10 -2.47
C TYR A 77 12.08 14.57 -1.24
N ALA A 78 12.86 15.64 -1.34
CA ALA A 78 13.67 16.11 -0.20
C ALA A 78 12.77 16.63 0.94
N LYS A 79 11.65 17.28 0.60
CA LYS A 79 10.63 17.66 1.56
C LYS A 79 9.90 16.44 2.12
N TYR A 80 9.47 15.52 1.25
CA TYR A 80 8.82 14.27 1.67
C TYR A 80 9.66 13.48 2.68
N GLU A 81 10.92 13.22 2.33
CA GLU A 81 11.88 12.47 3.16
C GLU A 81 12.03 13.11 4.54
N ARG A 82 12.35 14.41 4.59
CA ARG A 82 12.56 15.12 5.85
C ARG A 82 11.31 15.08 6.73
N ASP A 83 10.14 15.31 6.15
CA ASP A 83 8.89 15.36 6.91
C ASP A 83 8.50 13.96 7.41
N LEU A 84 8.72 12.91 6.62
CA LEU A 84 8.48 11.53 7.01
C LEU A 84 9.39 11.10 8.15
N VAL A 85 10.70 11.32 8.01
CA VAL A 85 11.68 10.97 9.05
C VAL A 85 11.40 11.73 10.34
N ALA A 86 11.05 13.02 10.27
CA ALA A 86 10.73 13.82 11.45
C ALA A 86 9.42 13.39 12.15
N ALA A 87 8.49 12.76 11.43
CA ALA A 87 7.23 12.29 11.97
C ALA A 87 7.35 10.92 12.68
N LEU A 88 8.41 10.16 12.39
CA LEU A 88 8.64 8.85 12.99
C LEU A 88 9.45 8.98 14.29
N PRO A 89 9.05 8.31 15.39
CA PRO A 89 9.78 8.38 16.65
C PRO A 89 11.13 7.65 16.60
N ARG A 90 11.29 6.72 15.66
CA ARG A 90 12.50 5.95 15.36
C ARG A 90 12.40 5.33 13.97
N ASP A 91 13.49 4.75 13.50
CA ASP A 91 13.49 3.99 12.25
C ASP A 91 12.51 2.80 12.32
N PRO A 92 11.74 2.53 11.24
CA PRO A 92 10.85 1.39 11.19
C PRO A 92 11.65 0.09 11.12
N ASP A 93 11.13 -0.96 11.76
CA ASP A 93 11.65 -2.31 11.62
C ASP A 93 11.06 -2.97 10.34
N ILE A 94 9.84 -2.56 9.97
CA ILE A 94 9.07 -3.11 8.84
C ILE A 94 8.43 -1.97 8.05
N VAL A 95 8.50 -2.02 6.73
CA VAL A 95 7.93 -1.05 5.80
C VAL A 95 7.03 -1.77 4.79
N PHE A 96 5.73 -1.52 4.84
CA PHE A 96 4.77 -1.93 3.83
C PHE A 96 4.53 -0.79 2.86
N VAL A 97 4.87 -0.97 1.59
CA VAL A 97 4.61 0.00 0.53
C VAL A 97 3.41 -0.44 -0.28
N ARG A 98 2.40 0.43 -0.32
CA ARG A 98 1.25 0.25 -1.21
C ARG A 98 1.62 0.65 -2.63
N MET A 99 1.75 -0.34 -3.50
CA MET A 99 1.91 -0.16 -4.93
C MET A 99 0.56 0.16 -5.57
N SER A 100 0.56 1.12 -6.48
CA SER A 100 -0.66 1.47 -7.20
C SER A 100 -0.39 1.97 -8.60
N GLN A 101 -1.32 1.71 -9.51
CA GLN A 101 -1.37 2.50 -10.73
C GLN A 101 -2.16 3.79 -10.46
N PRO A 102 -1.76 4.91 -11.08
CA PRO A 102 -0.71 5.04 -12.10
C PRO A 102 0.69 5.39 -11.55
N SER A 103 0.91 5.36 -10.24
CA SER A 103 2.14 5.84 -9.59
C SER A 103 3.26 4.81 -9.49
N ILE A 104 3.07 3.58 -9.97
CA ILE A 104 3.99 2.45 -9.77
C ILE A 104 5.48 2.80 -10.00
N VAL A 105 5.79 3.58 -11.05
CA VAL A 105 7.16 4.01 -11.35
C VAL A 105 7.72 4.92 -10.25
N THR A 106 6.92 5.90 -9.79
CA THR A 106 7.29 6.78 -8.68
C THR A 106 7.34 6.01 -7.36
N ASP A 107 6.41 5.08 -7.13
CA ASP A 107 6.39 4.23 -5.93
C ASP A 107 7.70 3.41 -5.84
N LEU A 108 8.16 2.81 -6.94
CA LEU A 108 9.45 2.11 -7.00
C LEU A 108 10.63 3.06 -6.72
N TRP A 109 10.66 4.22 -7.38
CA TRP A 109 11.74 5.20 -7.24
C TRP A 109 11.86 5.77 -5.82
N VAL A 110 10.73 6.00 -5.14
CA VAL A 110 10.70 6.44 -3.73
C VAL A 110 11.10 5.28 -2.82
N SER A 111 10.62 4.07 -3.07
CA SER A 111 10.92 2.89 -2.25
C SER A 111 12.42 2.57 -2.22
N GLU A 112 13.11 2.66 -3.36
CA GLU A 112 14.57 2.47 -3.44
C GLU A 112 15.33 3.43 -2.51
N ARG A 113 14.87 4.68 -2.40
CA ARG A 113 15.49 5.68 -1.54
C ARG A 113 15.16 5.45 -0.08
N LEU A 114 13.91 5.11 0.24
CA LEU A 114 13.52 4.73 1.60
C LEU A 114 14.32 3.51 2.08
N ARG A 115 14.55 2.51 1.23
CA ARG A 115 15.39 1.34 1.55
C ARG A 115 16.84 1.75 1.85
N SER A 116 17.34 2.79 1.17
CA SER A 116 18.68 3.35 1.46
C SER A 116 18.74 4.08 2.81
N LEU A 117 17.62 4.67 3.26
CA LEU A 117 17.51 5.30 4.59
C LEU A 117 17.40 4.25 5.70
N TRP A 118 16.69 3.15 5.45
CA TRP A 118 16.43 2.10 6.42
C TRP A 118 16.90 0.73 5.89
N PRO A 119 18.22 0.51 5.75
CA PRO A 119 18.76 -0.70 5.12
C PRO A 119 18.52 -1.98 5.92
N ASN A 120 18.19 -1.86 7.21
CA ASN A 120 17.92 -3.00 8.08
C ASN A 120 16.44 -3.32 8.21
N ALA A 121 15.55 -2.49 7.68
CA ALA A 121 14.11 -2.72 7.76
C ALA A 121 13.67 -3.69 6.67
N MET A 122 12.69 -4.53 6.97
CA MET A 122 12.05 -5.39 5.97
C MET A 122 11.09 -4.57 5.11
N PHE A 123 11.16 -4.71 3.80
CA PHE A 123 10.34 -3.99 2.82
C PHE A 123 9.40 -4.95 2.12
N HIS A 124 8.10 -4.65 2.19
CA HIS A 124 7.06 -5.45 1.59
C HIS A 124 6.25 -4.59 0.64
N ALA A 125 6.09 -5.02 -0.61
CA ALA A 125 5.16 -4.38 -1.52
C ALA A 125 3.80 -5.06 -1.40
N PHE A 126 2.72 -4.28 -1.38
CA PHE A 126 1.36 -4.82 -1.44
C PHE A 126 0.47 -3.93 -2.30
N GLY A 127 -0.69 -4.46 -2.65
CA GLY A 127 -1.77 -3.65 -3.19
C GLY A 127 -2.63 -4.43 -4.17
N PRO A 128 -3.86 -3.96 -4.39
CA PRO A 128 -4.80 -4.62 -5.30
C PRO A 128 -4.31 -4.73 -6.75
N LEU A 129 -3.26 -3.97 -7.11
CA LEU A 129 -2.55 -4.07 -8.39
C LEU A 129 -2.04 -5.49 -8.68
N PHE A 130 -1.62 -6.22 -7.65
CA PHE A 130 -1.05 -7.56 -7.79
C PHE A 130 -2.07 -8.66 -8.08
N SER A 131 -3.30 -8.30 -8.46
CA SER A 131 -4.19 -9.25 -9.12
C SER A 131 -3.71 -9.67 -10.52
N ALA A 132 -2.76 -8.95 -11.12
CA ALA A 132 -2.16 -9.26 -12.41
C ALA A 132 -0.67 -9.63 -12.27
N GLN A 133 -0.27 -10.77 -12.84
CA GLN A 133 1.09 -11.31 -12.70
C GLN A 133 2.13 -10.39 -13.34
N GLU A 134 1.80 -9.71 -14.45
CA GLU A 134 2.71 -8.80 -15.15
C GLU A 134 3.13 -7.62 -14.26
N LEU A 135 2.25 -7.20 -13.34
CA LEU A 135 2.53 -6.13 -12.41
C LEU A 135 3.35 -6.60 -11.22
N ILE A 136 3.21 -7.87 -10.82
CA ILE A 136 4.11 -8.52 -9.86
C ILE A 136 5.51 -8.60 -10.48
N ASP A 137 5.62 -9.08 -11.72
CA ASP A 137 6.90 -9.23 -12.44
C ASP A 137 7.61 -7.87 -12.57
N CYS A 138 6.88 -6.82 -12.93
CA CYS A 138 7.41 -5.46 -13.03
C CYS A 138 8.00 -4.95 -11.70
N VAL A 139 7.35 -5.23 -10.56
CA VAL A 139 7.87 -4.84 -9.24
C VAL A 139 9.02 -5.75 -8.81
N ALA A 140 8.96 -7.04 -9.11
CA ALA A 140 9.99 -8.03 -8.80
C ALA A 140 11.33 -7.69 -9.48
N GLU A 141 11.31 -7.17 -10.71
CA GLU A 141 12.50 -6.75 -11.45
C GLU A 141 13.31 -5.67 -10.71
N ALA A 142 12.66 -4.81 -9.92
CA ALA A 142 13.34 -3.75 -9.18
C ALA A 142 14.18 -4.27 -8.00
N LYS A 143 13.89 -5.48 -7.49
CA LYS A 143 14.63 -6.12 -6.37
C LYS A 143 14.76 -5.25 -5.11
N ILE A 144 13.77 -4.40 -4.84
CA ILE A 144 13.74 -3.50 -3.69
C ILE A 144 13.15 -4.18 -2.45
N PHE A 145 12.17 -5.06 -2.65
CA PHE A 145 11.33 -5.61 -1.58
C PHE A 145 11.77 -7.02 -1.20
N ASP A 146 11.66 -7.36 0.08
CA ASP A 146 11.88 -8.72 0.56
C ASP A 146 10.66 -9.61 0.24
N THR A 147 9.45 -9.04 0.19
CA THR A 147 8.25 -9.77 -0.25
C THR A 147 7.29 -8.92 -1.07
N LEU A 148 6.50 -9.57 -1.94
CA LEU A 148 5.38 -8.99 -2.67
C LEU A 148 4.09 -9.71 -2.26
N VAL A 149 3.05 -8.96 -1.91
CA VAL A 149 1.80 -9.48 -1.33
C VAL A 149 0.64 -9.31 -2.30
N ALA A 150 0.31 -10.37 -3.04
CA ALA A 150 -0.80 -10.41 -4.00
C ALA A 150 -2.16 -10.74 -3.36
N SER A 151 -2.16 -11.40 -2.21
CA SER A 151 -3.36 -11.60 -1.38
C SER A 151 -3.95 -10.28 -0.90
N GLU A 152 -5.18 -10.29 -0.40
CA GLU A 152 -5.70 -9.11 0.27
C GLU A 152 -4.83 -8.80 1.49
N PHE A 153 -4.43 -7.53 1.62
CA PHE A 153 -3.40 -7.17 2.58
C PHE A 153 -3.78 -7.53 4.01
N GLU A 154 -5.04 -7.31 4.37
CA GLU A 154 -5.53 -7.51 5.73
C GLU A 154 -5.61 -8.98 6.16
N SER A 155 -5.75 -9.92 5.22
CA SER A 155 -5.78 -11.36 5.54
C SER A 155 -4.39 -11.93 5.86
N VAL A 156 -3.33 -11.27 5.39
CA VAL A 156 -1.96 -11.79 5.50
C VAL A 156 -0.99 -10.88 6.26
N VAL A 157 -1.32 -9.61 6.47
CA VAL A 157 -0.40 -8.59 7.04
C VAL A 157 0.25 -9.03 8.35
N LEU A 158 -0.48 -9.68 9.26
CA LEU A 158 0.09 -10.14 10.52
C LEU A 158 1.14 -11.24 10.34
N ARG A 159 0.85 -12.19 9.45
CA ARG A 159 1.78 -13.30 9.17
C ARG A 159 3.03 -12.77 8.46
N VAL A 160 2.86 -11.87 7.51
CA VAL A 160 4.00 -11.20 6.84
C VAL A 160 4.83 -10.41 7.84
N ALA A 161 4.20 -9.60 8.71
CA ALA A 161 4.92 -8.81 9.71
C ALA A 161 5.63 -9.65 10.78
N SER A 162 5.14 -10.86 11.08
CA SER A 162 5.81 -11.78 12.00
C SER A 162 7.02 -12.50 11.39
N GLU A 163 7.19 -12.45 10.06
CA GLU A 163 8.26 -13.14 9.32
C GLU A 163 8.32 -14.66 9.51
N VAL A 164 7.24 -15.28 10.01
CA VAL A 164 7.16 -16.73 10.23
C VAL A 164 6.53 -17.39 9.01
N GLU A 165 7.23 -18.38 8.45
CA GLU A 165 6.72 -19.25 7.36
C GLU A 165 6.14 -18.45 6.18
N MET A 166 6.82 -17.37 5.78
CA MET A 166 6.34 -16.46 4.72
C MET A 166 6.13 -17.14 3.37
N ASP A 167 6.91 -18.18 3.09
CA ASP A 167 6.83 -19.02 1.88
C ASP A 167 5.50 -19.80 1.79
N SER A 168 4.91 -20.14 2.94
CA SER A 168 3.64 -20.87 3.03
C SER A 168 2.39 -20.00 2.89
N ILE A 169 2.53 -18.67 2.89
CA ILE A 169 1.38 -17.76 2.83
C ILE A 169 0.88 -17.66 1.38
N PRO A 170 -0.39 -18.01 1.10
CA PRO A 170 -0.93 -17.90 -0.26
C PRO A 170 -0.81 -16.47 -0.79
N GLY A 171 -0.38 -16.35 -2.05
CA GLY A 171 -0.24 -15.10 -2.76
C GLY A 171 0.90 -14.21 -2.26
N VAL A 172 1.80 -14.72 -1.41
CA VAL A 172 3.02 -14.02 -1.01
C VAL A 172 4.20 -14.54 -1.81
N TYR A 173 4.93 -13.61 -2.41
CA TYR A 173 6.15 -13.87 -3.18
C TYR A 173 7.34 -13.45 -2.32
N VAL A 174 8.25 -14.36 -2.01
CA VAL A 174 9.42 -14.11 -1.17
C VAL A 174 10.67 -13.97 -2.04
N GLN A 175 11.48 -12.94 -1.78
CA GLN A 175 12.74 -12.73 -2.47
C GLN A 175 13.75 -13.82 -2.09
N THR A 176 14.33 -14.45 -3.11
CA THR A 176 15.41 -15.43 -3.00
C THR A 176 16.59 -15.02 -3.88
N ASN A 177 17.70 -15.75 -3.78
CA ASN A 177 18.85 -15.56 -4.68
C ASN A 177 18.50 -15.75 -6.17
N ASN A 178 17.43 -16.51 -6.47
CA ASN A 178 16.98 -16.81 -7.83
C ASN A 178 15.82 -15.91 -8.29
N GLY A 179 15.48 -14.87 -7.53
CA GLY A 179 14.31 -14.04 -7.76
C GLY A 179 13.18 -14.34 -6.77
N TYR A 180 11.96 -13.94 -7.11
CA TYR A 180 10.82 -14.08 -6.21
C TYR A 180 10.09 -15.41 -6.43
N VAL A 181 9.78 -16.12 -5.35
CA VAL A 181 9.10 -17.43 -5.37
C VAL A 181 7.81 -17.34 -4.57
N CYS A 182 6.74 -17.96 -5.08
CA CYS A 182 5.45 -18.09 -4.42
C CYS A 182 4.99 -19.54 -4.56
N GLU A 183 4.87 -20.26 -3.43
CA GLU A 183 4.52 -21.68 -3.42
C GLU A 183 3.05 -21.90 -3.80
N ASP A 184 2.18 -21.05 -3.28
CA ASP A 184 0.75 -21.03 -3.59
C ASP A 184 0.35 -19.66 -4.15
N LYS A 185 0.07 -19.62 -5.46
CA LYS A 185 -0.35 -18.39 -6.15
C LYS A 185 -1.82 -18.03 -5.92
N THR A 186 -2.56 -18.81 -5.15
CA THR A 186 -3.94 -18.45 -4.79
C THR A 186 -3.95 -17.21 -3.92
N ARG A 187 -4.96 -16.35 -4.11
CA ARG A 187 -5.11 -15.13 -3.33
C ARG A 187 -5.98 -15.43 -2.12
N GLU A 188 -5.45 -15.16 -0.94
CA GLU A 188 -6.23 -15.18 0.28
C GLU A 188 -7.06 -13.91 0.39
N LEU A 189 -8.37 -14.07 0.60
CA LEU A 189 -9.33 -12.97 0.69
C LEU A 189 -9.63 -12.64 2.15
N THR A 190 -9.90 -11.37 2.43
CA THR A 190 -10.20 -10.91 3.78
C THR A 190 -11.64 -11.25 4.15
N ASP A 191 -11.84 -11.83 5.33
CA ASP A 191 -13.16 -11.83 5.97
C ASP A 191 -13.45 -10.44 6.53
N MET A 192 -14.23 -9.65 5.81
CA MET A 192 -14.56 -8.29 6.22
C MET A 192 -15.35 -8.21 7.53
N GLN A 193 -16.04 -9.27 7.95
CA GLN A 193 -16.78 -9.26 9.23
C GLN A 193 -15.83 -9.37 10.42
N SER A 194 -14.62 -9.85 10.20
CA SER A 194 -13.57 -9.98 11.21
C SER A 194 -12.72 -8.71 11.38
N LEU A 195 -12.85 -7.75 10.46
CA LEU A 195 -11.99 -6.57 10.45
C LEU A 195 -12.29 -5.63 11.62
N PRO A 196 -11.24 -5.10 12.28
CA PRO A 196 -11.41 -4.03 13.25
C PRO A 196 -11.85 -2.73 12.56
N PHE A 197 -12.23 -1.73 13.36
CA PHE A 197 -12.46 -0.40 12.82
C PHE A 197 -11.18 0.16 12.18
N ALA A 198 -11.32 0.71 10.96
CA ALA A 198 -10.22 1.32 10.24
C ALA A 198 -9.52 2.40 11.08
N ALA A 199 -8.19 2.42 11.07
CA ALA A 199 -7.36 3.29 11.90
C ALA A 199 -7.29 4.74 11.40
N TYR A 200 -8.45 5.41 11.30
CA TYR A 200 -8.55 6.81 10.88
C TYR A 200 -7.81 7.80 11.78
N ASP A 201 -7.55 7.42 13.03
CA ASP A 201 -6.78 8.20 13.99
C ASP A 201 -5.28 8.27 13.65
N LEU A 202 -4.78 7.38 12.78
CA LEU A 202 -3.39 7.39 12.31
C LEU A 202 -3.15 8.33 11.11
N VAL A 203 -4.19 9.02 10.64
CA VAL A 203 -4.12 9.99 9.54
C VAL A 203 -4.84 11.28 9.93
N ASP A 204 -4.58 12.36 9.18
CA ASP A 204 -5.27 13.64 9.38
C ASP A 204 -6.69 13.58 8.77
N TYR A 205 -7.58 12.84 9.42
CA TYR A 205 -8.93 12.56 8.93
C TYR A 205 -9.77 13.85 8.75
N GLY A 206 -9.37 14.97 9.36
CA GLY A 206 -9.99 16.28 9.17
C GLY A 206 -9.83 16.83 7.74
N LYS A 207 -8.89 16.30 6.95
CA LYS A 207 -8.69 16.67 5.55
C LYS A 207 -9.45 15.79 4.55
N LEU A 208 -10.21 14.80 5.02
CA LEU A 208 -10.97 13.92 4.15
C LEU A 208 -12.06 14.68 3.40
N ASP A 209 -12.13 14.49 2.08
CA ASP A 209 -13.25 15.01 1.27
C ASP A 209 -14.54 14.25 1.61
N ARG A 210 -14.43 12.93 1.84
CA ARG A 210 -15.53 12.02 2.16
C ARG A 210 -15.05 10.85 3.00
N PHE A 211 -15.91 10.38 3.90
CA PHE A 211 -15.75 9.06 4.50
C PHE A 211 -16.13 7.98 3.49
N ILE A 212 -15.34 6.91 3.45
CA ILE A 212 -15.58 5.76 2.61
C ILE A 212 -15.73 4.56 3.54
N ILE A 213 -16.85 3.85 3.41
CA ILE A 213 -17.07 2.58 4.09
C ILE A 213 -17.20 1.52 2.99
N GLN A 214 -16.46 0.44 3.12
CA GLN A 214 -16.53 -0.67 2.18
C GLN A 214 -17.45 -1.76 2.75
N THR A 215 -18.59 -1.97 2.10
CA THR A 215 -19.61 -2.93 2.54
C THR A 215 -19.49 -4.29 1.86
N GLU A 216 -18.73 -4.38 0.76
CA GLU A 216 -18.37 -5.63 0.07
C GLU A 216 -17.04 -5.50 -0.69
N ARG A 217 -16.39 -6.64 -0.99
CA ARG A 217 -15.22 -6.73 -1.90
C ARG A 217 -15.51 -7.68 -3.04
N GLY A 218 -14.83 -7.43 -4.16
CA GLY A 218 -14.96 -8.21 -5.38
C GLY A 218 -16.13 -7.75 -6.24
N CYS A 219 -16.09 -8.15 -7.50
CA CYS A 219 -17.21 -8.04 -8.42
C CYS A 219 -17.51 -9.47 -8.86
N PRO A 220 -18.71 -10.02 -8.57
CA PRO A 220 -19.04 -11.35 -9.07
C PRO A 220 -18.89 -11.34 -10.60
N PRO A 221 -18.26 -12.35 -11.21
CA PRO A 221 -18.12 -12.39 -12.65
C PRO A 221 -19.53 -12.33 -13.25
N VAL A 222 -19.80 -11.30 -14.05
CA VAL A 222 -21.03 -11.21 -14.82
C VAL A 222 -21.01 -12.36 -15.80
N LEU A 223 -21.66 -13.47 -15.42
CA LEU A 223 -22.00 -14.57 -16.30
C LEU A 223 -22.89 -13.99 -17.40
N TYR A 224 -22.31 -13.65 -18.55
CA TYR A 224 -23.05 -13.77 -19.79
C TYR A 224 -23.36 -15.26 -19.97
N ARG A 225 -24.45 -15.72 -19.35
CA ARG A 225 -25.21 -16.83 -19.89
C ARG A 225 -25.74 -16.31 -21.22
N SER A 226 -25.06 -16.65 -22.32
CA SER A 226 -25.70 -16.67 -23.62
C SER A 226 -26.92 -17.58 -23.48
N GLY A 227 -28.10 -16.96 -23.40
CA GLY A 227 -29.35 -17.67 -23.32
C GLY A 227 -29.56 -18.52 -24.57
N SER A 228 -30.10 -19.72 -24.32
CA SER A 228 -30.96 -20.54 -25.19
C SER A 228 -30.53 -20.76 -26.63
#